data_AF-A0A0C9Y8Y5-F1
#
_entry.id   AF-A0A0C9Y8Y5-F1
#
_cell.length_a   1.000
_cell.length_b   1.000
_cell.length_c   1.000
_cell.angle_alpha   90.00
_cell.angle_beta   90.00
_cell.angle_gamma   90.00
#
_symmetry.space_group_name_H-M   'P 1'
#
loop_
_entity.id
_entity.type
_entity.pdbx_description
1 polymer ?
#
loop_
_entity_poly.entity_id
_entity_poly.type
_entity_poly.pdbx_seq_one_letter_code
_entity_poly.pdbx_strand_id
1 'polypeptide(L)'
;MSLKPIKIAALFGSGIASGGVFYISAFAIPAILSPYNYKAEGQGQAVLPAKALQTQWQHVYATGKRFFPSLFAGTSALYLYLAYNVPDARPLYLLAAGCSMSIVPYTLTVMMPNIRKIQTEIKEEDAQDALRLRDDVKTWGRLNYGRAVMQAVAFLAGAWAVVDSS
;
A
#
# COMPACT_ATOMS: atom_id res chain seq x y z
N MET A 1 -22.01 17.26 -20.76
CA MET A 1 -21.37 17.72 -19.50
C MET A 1 -19.87 17.64 -19.69
N SER A 2 -19.08 18.60 -19.18
CA SER A 2 -17.62 18.53 -19.29
C SER A 2 -17.06 17.40 -18.43
N LEU A 3 -16.20 16.54 -18.99
CA LEU A 3 -15.54 15.45 -18.26
C LEU A 3 -14.25 15.87 -17.54
N LYS A 4 -13.77 17.11 -17.78
CA LYS A 4 -12.56 17.67 -17.15
C LYS A 4 -12.51 17.51 -15.61
N PRO A 5 -13.56 17.87 -14.84
CA PRO A 5 -13.51 17.71 -13.38
C PRO A 5 -13.36 16.23 -12.96
N ILE A 6 -13.95 15.30 -13.70
CA ILE A 6 -13.84 13.87 -13.41
C ILE A 6 -12.43 13.36 -13.72
N LYS A 7 -11.86 13.76 -14.86
CA LYS A 7 -10.46 13.46 -15.22
C LYS A 7 -9.49 13.94 -14.12
N ILE A 8 -9.65 15.18 -13.65
CA ILE A 8 -8.84 15.76 -12.58
C ILE A 8 -8.99 14.97 -11.28
N ALA A 9 -10.24 14.70 -10.84
CA ALA A 9 -10.50 13.96 -9.62
C ALA A 9 -9.91 12.53 -9.65
N ALA A 10 -10.03 11.83 -10.78
CA ALA A 10 -9.47 10.49 -10.96
C ALA A 10 -7.93 10.49 -10.89
N LEU A 11 -7.27 11.47 -11.54
CA LEU A 11 -5.82 11.61 -11.49
C LEU A 11 -5.32 11.99 -10.10
N PHE A 12 -6.03 12.87 -9.41
CA PHE A 12 -5.67 13.25 -8.05
C PHE A 12 -5.80 12.08 -7.08
N GLY A 13 -6.91 11.34 -7.14
CA GLY A 13 -7.15 10.16 -6.31
C GLY A 13 -6.11 9.06 -6.55
N SER A 14 -5.84 8.72 -7.82
CA SER A 14 -4.82 7.72 -8.19
C SER A 14 -3.39 8.17 -7.87
N GLY A 15 -3.10 9.47 -7.95
CA GLY A 15 -1.81 10.04 -7.54
C GLY A 15 -1.56 9.88 -6.04
N ILE A 16 -2.54 10.23 -5.20
CA ILE A 16 -2.47 10.00 -3.75
C ILE A 16 -2.33 8.52 -3.43
N ALA A 17 -3.12 7.68 -4.11
CA ALA A 17 -3.08 6.22 -3.98
C ALA A 17 -1.67 5.65 -4.26
N SER A 18 -1.11 5.99 -5.43
CA SER A 18 0.20 5.54 -5.86
C SER A 18 1.31 6.04 -4.92
N GLY A 19 1.34 7.36 -4.65
CA GLY A 19 2.34 7.97 -3.78
C GLY A 19 2.27 7.46 -2.34
N GLY A 20 1.07 7.30 -1.79
CA GLY A 20 0.88 6.83 -0.42
C GLY A 20 1.33 5.37 -0.22
N VAL A 21 1.00 4.48 -1.15
CA VAL A 21 1.43 3.07 -1.09
C VAL A 21 2.94 2.94 -1.30
N PHE A 22 3.50 3.74 -2.21
CA PHE A 22 4.95 3.82 -2.40
C PHE A 22 5.63 4.32 -1.12
N TYR A 23 5.13 5.39 -0.50
CA TYR A 23 5.70 5.97 0.72
C TYR A 23 5.78 4.96 1.87
N ILE A 24 4.72 4.17 2.07
CA ILE A 24 4.71 3.10 3.09
C ILE A 24 5.90 2.15 2.87
N SER A 25 6.14 1.76 1.63
CA SER A 25 7.15 0.76 1.27
C SER A 25 8.56 1.32 1.31
N ALA A 26 8.76 2.52 0.76
CA ALA A 26 10.08 3.13 0.55
C ALA A 26 10.61 3.88 1.77
N PHE A 27 9.74 4.36 2.67
CA PHE A 27 10.14 5.20 3.79
C PHE A 27 9.60 4.70 5.13
N ALA A 28 8.29 4.49 5.26
CA ALA A 28 7.70 4.18 6.57
C ALA A 28 8.21 2.83 7.13
N ILE A 29 8.25 1.78 6.29
CA ILE A 29 8.72 0.47 6.72
C ILE A 29 10.22 0.46 7.04
N PRO A 30 11.12 1.00 6.18
CA PRO A 30 12.53 1.15 6.53
C PRO A 30 12.75 1.95 7.82
N ALA A 31 11.98 3.01 8.06
CA ALA A 31 12.07 3.80 9.28
C ALA A 31 11.69 2.99 10.53
N ILE A 32 10.59 2.23 10.48
CA ILE A 32 10.16 1.37 11.59
C ILE A 32 11.12 0.19 11.81
N LEU A 33 11.81 -0.27 10.75
CA LEU A 33 12.82 -1.32 10.82
C LEU A 33 14.23 -0.82 11.14
N SER A 34 14.38 0.51 11.29
CA SER A 34 15.68 1.12 11.57
C SER A 34 16.22 0.60 12.91
N PRO A 35 17.53 0.35 13.01
CA PRO A 35 18.11 -0.15 14.25
C PRO A 35 17.85 0.84 15.39
N TYR A 36 17.41 0.33 16.54
CA TYR A 36 17.36 1.08 17.79
C TYR A 36 18.28 0.38 18.79
N ASN A 37 19.21 1.13 19.39
CA ASN A 37 20.17 0.60 20.37
C ASN A 37 19.44 0.17 21.65
N TYR A 38 19.06 -1.10 21.73
CA TYR A 38 18.87 -1.78 23.01
C TYR A 38 20.22 -2.35 23.42
N LYS A 39 20.82 -1.83 24.51
CA LYS A 39 21.98 -2.47 25.15
C LYS A 39 21.49 -3.74 25.86
N ALA A 40 21.32 -4.83 25.11
CA ALA A 40 21.43 -6.15 25.71
C ALA A 40 22.92 -6.41 25.90
N GLU A 41 23.38 -6.54 27.14
CA GLU A 41 24.72 -7.03 27.43
C GLU A 41 24.93 -8.35 26.68
N GLY A 42 25.95 -8.43 25.82
CA GLY A 42 26.48 -9.71 25.37
C GLY A 42 26.71 -9.88 23.87
N GLN A 43 25.70 -9.78 22.99
CA GLN A 43 25.86 -10.21 21.59
C GLN A 43 24.67 -9.77 20.71
N GLY A 44 24.95 -9.27 19.50
CA GLY A 44 23.94 -9.15 18.43
C GLY A 44 23.53 -7.72 18.04
N GLN A 45 23.16 -7.53 16.77
CA GLN A 45 22.71 -6.26 16.19
C GLN A 45 21.60 -5.62 17.03
N ALA A 46 21.62 -4.29 17.14
CA ALA A 46 20.57 -3.50 17.78
C ALA A 46 19.19 -3.70 17.10
N VAL A 47 18.24 -4.31 17.82
CA VAL A 47 16.87 -4.57 17.34
C VAL A 47 15.85 -3.92 18.28
N LEU A 48 14.81 -3.30 17.71
CA LEU A 48 13.67 -2.76 18.47
C LEU A 48 12.97 -3.88 19.26
N PRO A 49 12.54 -3.63 20.52
CA PRO A 49 11.70 -4.56 21.26
C PRO A 49 10.48 -5.00 20.44
N ALA A 50 10.15 -6.28 20.49
CA ALA A 50 9.16 -6.89 19.60
C ALA A 50 7.77 -6.23 19.75
N LYS A 51 7.34 -5.92 20.98
CA LYS A 51 6.07 -5.22 21.24
C LYS A 51 6.04 -3.81 20.65
N ALA A 52 7.15 -3.07 20.75
CA ALA A 52 7.26 -1.73 20.18
C ALA A 52 7.18 -1.76 18.65
N LEU A 53 7.92 -2.67 18.01
CA LEU A 53 7.87 -2.89 16.55
C LEU A 53 6.46 -3.27 16.09
N GLN A 54 5.81 -4.21 16.81
CA GLN A 54 4.45 -4.64 16.49
C GLN A 54 3.45 -3.49 16.59
N THR A 55 3.54 -2.68 17.65
CA THR A 55 2.66 -1.53 17.88
C THR A 55 2.82 -0.48 16.77
N GLN A 56 4.06 -0.12 16.40
CA GLN A 56 4.31 0.84 15.32
C GLN A 56 3.77 0.34 13.98
N TRP A 57 4.03 -0.93 13.65
CA TRP A 57 3.48 -1.55 12.45
C TRP A 57 1.95 -1.57 12.46
N GLN A 58 1.32 -1.94 13.59
CA GLN A 58 -0.14 -1.98 13.73
C GLN A 58 -0.77 -0.61 13.47
N HIS A 59 -0.16 0.47 13.95
CA HIS A 59 -0.62 1.83 13.67
C HIS A 59 -0.56 2.17 12.17
N VAL A 60 0.55 1.86 11.49
CA VAL A 60 0.66 2.08 10.04
C VAL A 60 -0.40 1.26 9.30
N TYR A 61 -0.53 -0.03 9.63
CA TYR A 61 -1.48 -0.92 9.00
C TYR A 61 -2.94 -0.47 9.22
N ALA A 62 -3.32 -0.13 10.45
CA ALA A 62 -4.69 0.29 10.78
C ALA A 62 -5.06 1.61 10.09
N THR A 63 -4.13 2.57 10.05
CA THR A 63 -4.31 3.85 9.35
C THR A 63 -4.55 3.62 7.86
N GLY A 64 -3.68 2.82 7.22
CA GLY A 64 -3.82 2.49 5.81
C GLY A 64 -5.12 1.74 5.52
N LYS A 65 -5.47 0.73 6.32
CA LYS A 65 -6.69 -0.08 6.19
C LYS A 65 -7.97 0.78 6.26
N ARG A 66 -7.97 1.87 7.03
CA ARG A 66 -9.12 2.77 7.15
C ARG A 66 -9.24 3.74 5.98
N PHE A 67 -8.12 4.25 5.48
CA PHE A 67 -8.11 5.30 4.46
C PHE A 67 -8.20 4.75 3.04
N PHE A 68 -7.34 3.78 2.72
CA PHE A 68 -7.10 3.39 1.34
C PHE A 68 -8.26 2.69 0.62
N PRO A 69 -9.04 1.78 1.24
CA PRO A 69 -10.12 1.10 0.53
C PRO A 69 -11.15 2.05 -0.10
N SER A 70 -11.55 3.10 0.64
CA SER A 70 -12.49 4.10 0.13
C SER A 70 -11.88 4.94 -0.99
N LEU A 71 -10.59 5.30 -0.87
CA LEU A 71 -9.87 6.02 -1.92
C LEU A 71 -9.80 5.21 -3.22
N PHE A 72 -9.45 3.93 -3.15
CA PHE A 72 -9.37 3.05 -4.32
C PHE A 72 -10.74 2.80 -4.94
N ALA A 73 -11.77 2.58 -4.12
CA ALA A 73 -13.13 2.40 -4.61
C ALA A 73 -13.64 3.65 -5.35
N GLY A 74 -13.46 4.84 -4.75
CA GLY A 74 -13.85 6.11 -5.38
C GLY A 74 -13.07 6.37 -6.67
N THR A 75 -11.76 6.20 -6.66
CA THR A 75 -10.90 6.41 -7.84
C THR A 75 -11.26 5.45 -8.97
N SER A 76 -11.47 4.16 -8.65
CA SER A 76 -11.89 3.15 -9.62
C SER A 76 -13.25 3.49 -10.24
N ALA A 77 -14.22 3.93 -9.43
CA ALA A 77 -15.53 4.36 -9.92
C ALA A 77 -15.44 5.54 -10.91
N LEU A 78 -14.57 6.52 -10.63
CA LEU A 78 -14.33 7.64 -11.55
C LEU A 78 -13.73 7.16 -12.88
N TYR A 79 -12.77 6.23 -12.84
CA TYR A 79 -12.22 5.64 -14.07
C TYR A 79 -13.24 4.82 -14.85
N LEU A 80 -14.10 4.04 -14.19
CA LEU A 80 -15.18 3.33 -14.86
C LEU A 80 -16.17 4.30 -15.54
N TYR A 81 -16.49 5.40 -14.87
CA TYR A 81 -17.32 6.45 -15.47
C TYR A 81 -16.66 7.08 -16.70
N LEU A 82 -15.34 7.35 -16.65
CA LEU A 82 -14.58 7.83 -17.81
C LEU A 82 -14.53 6.80 -18.95
N ALA A 83 -14.33 5.52 -18.64
CA ALA A 83 -14.33 4.43 -19.61
C ALA A 83 -15.67 4.28 -20.36
N TYR A 84 -16.78 4.57 -19.67
CA TYR A 84 -18.11 4.58 -20.26
C TYR A 84 -18.28 5.75 -21.24
N ASN A 85 -17.83 6.96 -20.86
CA ASN A 85 -18.07 8.19 -21.62
C ASN A 85 -17.00 8.52 -22.69
N VAL A 86 -15.84 7.86 -22.67
CA VAL A 86 -14.73 8.11 -23.61
C VAL A 86 -14.33 6.78 -24.28
N PRO A 87 -15.00 6.38 -25.37
CA PRO A 87 -14.77 5.09 -26.03
C PRO A 87 -13.32 4.89 -26.49
N ASP A 88 -12.68 5.94 -27.02
CA ASP A 88 -11.33 5.88 -27.59
C ASP A 88 -10.26 5.56 -26.53
N ALA A 89 -10.41 6.08 -25.31
CA ALA A 89 -9.50 5.83 -24.20
C ALA A 89 -10.01 4.75 -23.21
N ARG A 90 -11.12 4.07 -23.55
CA ARG A 90 -11.77 3.07 -22.69
C ARG A 90 -10.80 1.98 -22.19
N PRO A 91 -9.94 1.36 -23.03
CA PRO A 91 -9.05 0.30 -22.55
C PRO A 91 -8.12 0.78 -21.42
N LEU A 92 -7.60 2.00 -21.52
CA LEU A 92 -6.70 2.57 -20.52
C LEU A 92 -7.45 2.93 -19.23
N TYR A 93 -8.67 3.47 -19.32
CA TYR A 93 -9.48 3.73 -18.13
C TYR A 93 -9.95 2.44 -17.43
N LEU A 94 -10.26 1.38 -18.18
CA LEU A 94 -10.57 0.07 -17.60
C LEU A 94 -9.34 -0.54 -16.92
N LEU A 95 -8.16 -0.44 -17.53
CA LEU A 95 -6.90 -0.85 -16.91
C LEU A 95 -6.66 -0.08 -15.61
N ALA A 96 -6.84 1.24 -15.62
CA ALA A 96 -6.68 2.09 -14.45
C ALA A 96 -7.65 1.72 -13.31
N ALA A 97 -8.93 1.52 -13.65
CA ALA A 97 -9.95 1.08 -12.70
C ALA A 97 -9.63 -0.30 -12.09
N GLY A 98 -9.24 -1.25 -12.95
CA GLY A 98 -8.90 -2.61 -12.56
C GLY A 98 -7.68 -2.67 -11.64
N CYS A 99 -6.58 -2.02 -12.02
CA CYS A 99 -5.37 -1.93 -11.21
C CYS A 99 -5.59 -1.17 -9.89
N SER A 100 -6.45 -0.14 -9.88
CA SER A 100 -6.78 0.57 -8.66
C SER A 100 -7.53 -0.33 -7.67
N MET A 101 -8.49 -1.13 -8.15
CA MET A 101 -9.32 -2.02 -7.32
C MET A 101 -8.62 -3.35 -6.96
N SER A 102 -7.69 -3.83 -7.78
CA SER A 102 -7.02 -5.14 -7.62
C SER A 102 -6.20 -5.28 -6.33
N ILE A 103 -5.90 -4.17 -5.65
CA ILE A 103 -5.33 -4.19 -4.31
C ILE A 103 -6.18 -5.02 -3.34
N VAL A 104 -7.50 -4.92 -3.37
CA VAL A 104 -8.37 -5.61 -2.41
C VAL A 104 -8.16 -7.12 -2.51
N PRO A 105 -8.35 -7.78 -3.69
CA PRO A 105 -8.07 -9.20 -3.81
C PRO A 105 -6.60 -9.52 -3.51
N TYR A 106 -5.62 -8.74 -3.99
CA TYR A 106 -4.20 -8.96 -3.68
C TYR A 106 -3.91 -8.99 -2.17
N THR A 107 -4.55 -8.09 -1.42
CA THR A 107 -4.42 -8.02 0.03
C THR A 107 -4.95 -9.27 0.70
N LEU A 108 -6.15 -9.70 0.30
CA LEU A 108 -6.84 -10.82 0.92
C LEU A 108 -6.16 -12.15 0.58
N THR A 109 -5.64 -12.31 -0.64
CA THR A 109 -5.08 -13.58 -1.11
C THR A 109 -3.57 -13.69 -0.86
N VAL A 110 -2.79 -12.64 -1.11
CA VAL A 110 -1.33 -12.69 -1.05
C VAL A 110 -0.79 -12.20 0.29
N MET A 111 -1.32 -11.08 0.81
CA MET A 111 -0.75 -10.43 1.99
C MET A 111 -1.32 -10.91 3.32
N MET A 112 -2.58 -11.36 3.33
CA MET A 112 -3.28 -11.72 4.56
C MET A 112 -2.55 -12.77 5.42
N PRO A 113 -1.93 -13.82 4.86
CA PRO A 113 -1.17 -14.78 5.67
C PRO A 113 -0.02 -14.11 6.45
N ASN A 114 0.74 -13.22 5.81
CA ASN A 114 1.83 -12.49 6.46
C ASN A 114 1.31 -11.45 7.46
N ILE A 115 0.23 -10.72 7.13
CA ILE A 115 -0.43 -9.79 8.07
C ILE A 115 -0.84 -10.52 9.35
N ARG A 116 -1.44 -11.72 9.26
CA ARG A 116 -1.84 -12.51 10.43
C ARG A 116 -0.65 -12.96 11.29
N LYS A 117 0.49 -13.31 10.67
CA LYS A 117 1.73 -13.63 11.40
C LYS A 117 2.24 -12.45 12.22
N ILE A 118 2.21 -11.25 11.64
CA ILE A 118 2.63 -10.02 12.33
C ILE A 118 1.66 -9.68 13.47
N GLN A 119 0.37 -9.99 13.32
CA GLN A 119 -0.66 -9.75 14.34
C GLN A 119 -0.69 -10.79 15.47
N THR A 120 0.12 -11.86 15.40
CA THR A 120 0.18 -12.85 16.47
C THR A 120 0.69 -12.20 17.75
N GLU A 121 -0.02 -12.42 18.86
CA GLU A 121 0.28 -11.81 20.16
C GLU A 121 1.69 -12.19 20.63
N ILE A 122 2.42 -11.19 21.14
CA ILE A 122 3.76 -11.35 21.70
C ILE A 122 3.63 -11.41 23.22
N LYS A 123 3.72 -12.62 23.78
CA LYS A 123 3.52 -12.84 25.22
C LYS A 123 4.74 -12.42 26.03
N GLU A 124 5.93 -12.83 25.58
CA GLU A 124 7.21 -12.54 26.22
C GLU A 124 8.13 -11.80 25.25
N GLU A 125 8.97 -10.90 25.75
CA GLU A 125 9.97 -10.22 24.92
C GLU A 125 11.20 -11.11 24.76
N ASP A 126 11.09 -12.05 23.82
CA ASP A 126 12.20 -12.93 23.44
C ASP A 126 12.92 -12.39 22.18
N ALA A 127 14.23 -12.65 22.07
CA ALA A 127 15.06 -12.17 20.96
C ALA A 127 14.71 -12.84 19.61
N GLN A 128 14.32 -14.11 19.62
CA GLN A 128 13.83 -14.85 18.45
C GLN A 128 12.51 -14.28 17.94
N ASP A 129 11.58 -13.90 18.80
CA ASP A 129 10.32 -13.26 18.44
C ASP A 129 10.56 -11.87 17.83
N ALA A 130 11.51 -11.10 18.37
CA ALA A 130 11.93 -9.83 17.79
C ALA A 130 12.50 -10.00 16.37
N LEU A 131 13.36 -11.01 16.15
CA LEU A 131 13.94 -11.32 14.84
C LEU A 131 12.86 -11.81 13.85
N ARG A 132 12.00 -12.74 14.27
CA ARG A 132 10.88 -13.26 13.47
C ARG A 132 9.97 -12.13 13.02
N LEU A 133 9.53 -11.29 13.96
CA LEU A 133 8.64 -10.16 13.67
C LEU A 133 9.28 -9.19 12.68
N ARG A 134 10.57 -8.90 12.86
CA ARG A 134 11.33 -8.04 11.95
C ARG A 134 11.33 -8.57 10.52
N ASP A 135 11.54 -9.87 10.35
CA ASP A 135 11.54 -10.52 9.03
C ASP A 135 10.13 -10.62 8.42
N ASP A 136 9.10 -10.81 9.24
CA ASP A 136 7.71 -10.75 8.81
C ASP A 136 7.34 -9.33 8.33
N VAL A 137 7.76 -8.27 9.05
CA VAL A 137 7.54 -6.87 8.65
C VAL A 137 8.34 -6.50 7.39
N LYS A 138 9.58 -6.98 7.24
CA LYS A 138 10.33 -6.85 5.97
C LYS A 138 9.57 -7.51 4.82
N THR A 139 9.03 -8.70 5.05
CA THR A 139 8.24 -9.42 4.03
C THR A 139 6.99 -8.64 3.66
N TRP A 140 6.28 -8.08 4.64
CA TRP A 140 5.16 -7.18 4.41
C TRP A 140 5.54 -5.97 3.55
N GLY A 141 6.72 -5.37 3.79
CA GLY A 141 7.24 -4.28 2.98
C GLY A 141 7.49 -4.66 1.52
N ARG A 142 8.10 -5.82 1.28
CA ARG A 142 8.27 -6.35 -0.09
C ARG A 142 6.94 -6.56 -0.80
N LEU A 143 5.94 -7.09 -0.10
CA LEU A 143 4.60 -7.28 -0.66
C LEU A 143 3.88 -5.95 -0.95
N ASN A 144 4.10 -4.90 -0.16
CA ASN A 144 3.55 -3.58 -0.46
C ASN A 144 4.13 -2.96 -1.74
N TYR A 145 5.36 -3.28 -2.14
CA TYR A 145 5.85 -2.87 -3.47
C TYR A 145 5.00 -3.44 -4.61
N GLY A 146 4.45 -4.65 -4.46
CA GLY A 146 3.47 -5.20 -5.40
C GLY A 146 2.24 -4.30 -5.55
N ARG A 147 1.72 -3.79 -4.42
CA ARG A 147 0.64 -2.79 -4.44
C ARG A 147 1.07 -1.46 -5.07
N ALA A 148 2.28 -1.00 -4.77
CA ALA A 148 2.81 0.25 -5.31
C ALA A 148 2.89 0.18 -6.85
N VAL A 149 3.36 -0.94 -7.40
CA VAL A 149 3.38 -1.18 -8.85
C VAL A 149 1.98 -1.13 -9.45
N MET A 150 0.99 -1.82 -8.84
CA MET A 150 -0.38 -1.79 -9.34
C MET A 150 -0.97 -0.37 -9.35
N GLN A 151 -0.75 0.41 -8.28
CA GLN A 151 -1.26 1.78 -8.22
C GLN A 151 -0.49 2.75 -9.13
N ALA A 152 0.80 2.52 -9.35
CA ALA A 152 1.58 3.25 -10.34
C ALA A 152 1.05 3.00 -11.77
N VAL A 153 0.76 1.74 -12.11
CA VAL A 153 0.11 1.40 -13.40
C VAL A 153 -1.25 2.07 -13.51
N ALA A 154 -2.07 2.06 -12.44
CA ALA A 154 -3.36 2.73 -12.45
C ALA A 154 -3.26 4.23 -12.75
N PHE A 155 -2.34 4.92 -12.06
CA PHE A 155 -2.08 6.33 -12.27
C PHE A 155 -1.56 6.63 -13.68
N LEU A 156 -0.55 5.89 -14.15
CA LEU A 156 0.07 6.11 -15.46
C LEU A 156 -0.92 5.83 -16.61
N ALA A 157 -1.69 4.74 -16.54
CA ALA A 157 -2.72 4.43 -17.52
C ALA A 157 -3.80 5.52 -17.56
N GLY A 158 -4.25 5.99 -16.39
CA GLY A 158 -5.20 7.09 -16.28
C GLY A 158 -4.65 8.42 -16.84
N ALA A 159 -3.38 8.74 -16.55
CA ALA A 159 -2.72 9.94 -17.07
C ALA A 159 -2.58 9.90 -18.59
N TRP A 160 -2.12 8.76 -19.12
CA TRP A 160 -2.03 8.54 -20.57
C TRP A 160 -3.39 8.70 -21.24
N ALA A 161 -4.43 8.05 -20.69
CA ALA A 161 -5.80 8.16 -21.20
C ALA A 161 -6.30 9.61 -21.22
N VAL A 162 -5.97 10.40 -20.20
CA VAL A 162 -6.33 11.82 -20.15
C VAL A 162 -5.63 12.59 -21.27
N VAL A 163 -4.33 12.40 -21.47
CA VAL A 163 -3.55 13.10 -22.51
C VAL A 163 -4.06 12.74 -23.91
N ASP A 164 -4.29 11.45 -24.17
CA ASP A 164 -4.68 10.93 -25.49
C ASP A 164 -6.12 11.28 -25.89
N SER A 165 -7.00 11.52 -24.90
CA SER A 165 -8.42 11.88 -25.10
C SER A 165 -8.76 13.34 -24.79
N SER A 166 -7.76 14.23 -24.72
CA SER A 166 -7.95 15.66 -24.45
C SER A 166 -8.14 16.49 -25.71
#